data_AF-A0A815HS62-F1
#
_entry.id   AF-A0A815HS62-F1
#
_cell.length_a   1.000
_cell.length_b   1.000
_cell.length_c   1.000
_cell.angle_alpha   90.00
_cell.angle_beta   90.00
_cell.angle_gamma   90.00
#
_symmetry.space_group_name_H-M   'P 1'
#
loop_
_entity.id
_entity.type
_entity.pdbx_description
1 polymer ?
#
loop_
_entity_poly.entity_id
_entity_poly.type
_entity_poly.pdbx_seq_one_letter_code
_entity_poly.pdbx_strand_id
1 'polypeptide(L)'
;MLGENVESNGSIAVLHRPIDLYVVSSSGNIYVADSTNQRVLRWLPGGDPATGGGLVASNTLGTPYGIVVTADEQTLYVADTSNNCVKKFTVGIDIATIFAGNGTVDSGPNELSSQ
;
A
#
# COMPACT_ATOMS: atom_id res chain seq x y z
N MET A 1 14.45 6.11 -28.30
CA MET A 1 15.27 6.41 -27.11
C MET A 1 14.81 5.50 -26.00
N LEU A 2 15.78 4.87 -25.34
CA LEU A 2 15.64 3.68 -24.50
C LEU A 2 14.87 4.00 -23.22
N GLY A 3 14.01 3.07 -22.78
CA GLY A 3 13.39 3.06 -21.47
C GLY A 3 13.12 1.61 -21.11
N GLU A 4 13.82 1.12 -20.10
CA GLU A 4 14.17 -0.29 -19.93
C GLU A 4 12.96 -1.19 -19.60
N ASN A 5 12.87 -2.32 -20.29
CA ASN A 5 12.11 -3.47 -19.80
C ASN A 5 12.89 -4.08 -18.64
N VAL A 6 12.64 -3.59 -17.44
CA VAL A 6 13.13 -4.21 -16.20
C VAL A 6 12.33 -5.49 -15.97
N GLU A 7 13.05 -6.60 -15.80
CA GLU A 7 12.49 -7.95 -15.78
C GLU A 7 11.58 -8.23 -14.56
N SER A 8 10.54 -9.03 -14.85
CA SER A 8 9.75 -9.92 -13.99
C SER A 8 9.43 -9.47 -12.56
N ASN A 9 8.24 -8.90 -12.37
CA ASN A 9 7.41 -9.10 -11.18
C ASN A 9 5.99 -8.61 -11.49
N GLY A 10 5.14 -9.50 -12.02
CA GLY A 10 3.69 -9.32 -12.22
C GLY A 10 3.23 -7.93 -12.68
N SER A 11 2.86 -7.82 -13.97
CA SER A 11 2.22 -6.62 -14.54
C SER A 11 1.38 -5.89 -13.48
N ILE A 12 1.61 -4.58 -13.29
CA ILE A 12 0.81 -3.74 -12.40
C ILE A 12 -0.70 -3.82 -12.70
N ALA A 13 -1.06 -4.37 -13.86
CA ALA A 13 -2.42 -4.68 -14.27
C ALA A 13 -3.07 -5.88 -13.56
N VAL A 14 -2.30 -6.85 -13.07
CA VAL A 14 -2.85 -8.09 -12.50
C VAL A 14 -2.80 -8.05 -10.98
N LEU A 15 -3.99 -8.08 -10.36
CA LEU A 15 -4.17 -8.21 -8.92
C LEU A 15 -4.06 -9.67 -8.49
N HIS A 16 -3.43 -9.94 -7.34
CA HIS A 16 -3.36 -11.26 -6.70
C HIS A 16 -3.82 -11.20 -5.24
N ARG A 17 -5.03 -11.72 -5.02
CA ARG A 17 -5.72 -11.69 -3.72
C ARG A 17 -5.84 -10.25 -3.18
N PRO A 18 -6.51 -9.34 -3.91
CA PRO A 18 -6.83 -8.03 -3.35
C PRO A 18 -7.78 -8.23 -2.15
N ILE A 19 -7.44 -7.66 -1.00
CA ILE A 19 -8.20 -7.88 0.25
C ILE A 19 -9.06 -6.69 0.65
N ASP A 20 -8.59 -5.48 0.36
CA ASP A 20 -9.28 -4.25 0.76
C ASP A 20 -9.12 -3.15 -0.29
N LEU A 21 -10.03 -2.18 -0.25
CA LEU A 21 -9.99 -0.98 -1.06
C LEU A 21 -10.45 0.25 -0.27
N TYR A 22 -9.90 1.41 -0.60
CA TYR A 22 -10.30 2.69 -0.03
C TYR A 22 -10.57 3.71 -1.14
N VAL A 23 -11.72 4.39 -1.08
CA VAL A 23 -12.10 5.45 -2.03
C VAL A 23 -12.04 6.79 -1.32
N VAL A 24 -11.22 7.70 -1.84
CA VAL A 24 -11.08 9.04 -1.29
C VAL A 24 -12.24 9.90 -1.80
N SER A 25 -13.11 10.38 -0.91
CA SER A 25 -14.35 11.07 -1.32
C SER A 25 -14.13 12.38 -2.06
N SER A 26 -13.05 13.09 -1.78
CA SER A 26 -12.73 14.40 -2.37
C SER A 26 -12.21 14.29 -3.80
N SER A 27 -11.38 13.29 -4.09
CA SER A 27 -10.73 13.10 -5.40
C SER A 27 -11.33 11.96 -6.22
N GLY A 28 -12.00 11.00 -5.59
CA GLY A 28 -12.47 9.76 -6.20
C GLY A 28 -11.36 8.74 -6.48
N ASN A 29 -10.13 8.97 -6.00
CA ASN A 29 -9.03 8.02 -6.15
C ASN A 29 -9.33 6.72 -5.40
N ILE A 30 -8.99 5.59 -6.01
CA ILE A 30 -9.23 4.25 -5.47
C ILE A 30 -7.87 3.62 -5.15
N TYR A 31 -7.66 3.27 -3.89
CA TYR A 31 -6.48 2.53 -3.43
C TYR A 31 -6.88 1.08 -3.19
N VAL A 32 -6.02 0.14 -3.58
CA VAL A 32 -6.28 -1.31 -3.45
C VAL A 32 -5.09 -1.99 -2.80
N ALA A 33 -5.36 -2.76 -1.75
CA ALA A 33 -4.37 -3.64 -1.11
C ALA A 33 -4.26 -4.95 -1.90
N ASP A 34 -3.19 -5.08 -2.69
CA ASP A 34 -2.91 -6.23 -3.55
C ASP A 34 -2.00 -7.22 -2.79
N SER A 35 -2.62 -7.98 -1.89
CA SER A 35 -1.93 -8.59 -0.74
C SER A 35 -0.88 -9.63 -1.08
N THR A 36 -1.11 -10.47 -2.11
CA THR A 36 -0.10 -11.49 -2.48
C THR A 36 1.06 -10.87 -3.24
N ASN A 37 0.80 -9.78 -3.97
CA ASN A 37 1.84 -8.99 -4.62
C ASN A 37 2.52 -8.00 -3.66
N GLN A 38 2.12 -7.99 -2.37
CA GLN A 38 2.77 -7.19 -1.31
C GLN A 38 2.83 -5.70 -1.65
N ARG A 39 1.76 -5.17 -2.25
CA ARG A 39 1.72 -3.78 -2.73
C ARG A 39 0.36 -3.14 -2.51
N VAL A 40 0.36 -1.81 -2.53
CA VAL A 40 -0.84 -0.97 -2.65
C VAL A 40 -0.76 -0.21 -3.95
N LEU A 41 -1.84 -0.30 -4.74
CA LEU A 41 -1.97 0.37 -6.04
C LEU A 41 -3.05 1.46 -5.96
N ARG A 42 -2.96 2.47 -6.83
CA ARG A 42 -3.95 3.56 -6.96
C ARG A 42 -4.45 3.74 -8.38
N TRP A 43 -5.76 3.85 -8.53
CA TRP A 43 -6.43 4.30 -9.74
C TRP A 43 -7.01 5.71 -9.56
N LEU A 44 -6.87 6.52 -10.61
CA LEU A 44 -7.58 7.78 -10.73
C LEU A 44 -9.04 7.54 -11.17
N PRO A 45 -9.97 8.46 -10.87
CA PRO A 45 -11.34 8.38 -11.38
C PRO A 45 -11.35 8.23 -12.91
N GLY A 46 -12.08 7.23 -13.40
CA GLY A 46 -12.19 6.95 -14.83
C GLY A 46 -10.91 6.38 -15.47
N GLY A 47 -9.89 6.03 -14.68
CA GLY A 47 -8.73 5.30 -15.16
C GLY A 47 -9.10 3.93 -15.73
N ASP A 48 -8.35 3.47 -16.73
CA ASP A 48 -8.57 2.17 -17.34
C ASP A 48 -8.19 1.04 -16.34
N PRO A 49 -9.12 0.16 -15.94
CA PRO A 49 -8.79 -0.97 -15.08
C PRO A 49 -7.78 -1.93 -15.73
N ALA A 50 -7.67 -1.96 -17.06
CA ALA A 50 -6.76 -2.84 -17.80
C ALA A 50 -5.29 -2.38 -17.76
N THR A 51 -5.00 -1.10 -17.50
CA THR A 51 -3.62 -0.59 -17.46
C THR A 51 -2.92 -0.82 -16.13
N GLY A 52 -3.66 -1.29 -15.12
CA GLY A 52 -3.14 -1.37 -13.75
C GLY A 52 -3.10 -0.02 -13.06
N GLY A 53 -2.97 -0.07 -11.73
CA GLY A 53 -2.90 1.11 -10.88
C GLY A 53 -1.47 1.60 -10.77
N GLY A 54 -1.30 2.88 -10.44
CA GLY A 54 0.00 3.41 -10.06
C GLY A 54 0.46 2.81 -8.73
N LEU A 55 1.72 2.39 -8.65
CA LEU A 55 2.28 1.88 -7.40
C LEU A 55 2.35 3.01 -6.35
N VAL A 56 1.79 2.75 -5.16
CA VAL A 56 1.77 3.70 -4.04
C VAL A 56 2.69 3.27 -2.93
N ALA A 57 2.63 1.98 -2.59
CA ALA A 57 3.44 1.39 -1.54
C ALA A 57 3.79 -0.04 -1.91
N SER A 58 5.06 -0.41 -1.74
CA SER A 58 5.52 -1.80 -1.83
C SER A 58 6.63 -2.08 -0.84
N ASN A 59 7.40 -1.04 -0.51
CA ASN A 59 8.61 -1.21 0.27
C ASN A 59 8.28 -1.77 1.66
N THR A 60 8.95 -2.87 1.99
CA THR A 60 8.83 -3.60 3.27
C THR A 60 7.48 -4.26 3.56
N LEU A 61 6.46 -4.14 2.70
CA LEU A 61 5.17 -4.79 2.95
C LEU A 61 5.33 -6.31 2.90
N GLY A 62 4.65 -7.03 3.80
CA GLY A 62 4.64 -8.49 3.80
C GLY A 62 3.29 -9.06 3.43
N THR A 63 2.18 -8.57 4.03
CA THR A 63 0.82 -8.92 3.59
C THR A 63 -0.14 -7.79 3.96
N PRO A 64 -0.31 -6.78 3.10
CA PRO A 64 -1.23 -5.68 3.37
C PRO A 64 -2.66 -6.19 3.35
N TYR A 65 -3.39 -6.07 4.46
CA TYR A 65 -4.81 -6.44 4.55
C TYR A 65 -5.68 -5.20 4.48
N GLY A 66 -5.76 -4.44 5.56
CA GLY A 66 -6.57 -3.22 5.64
C GLY A 66 -5.78 -1.98 5.26
N ILE A 67 -6.43 -1.05 4.57
CA ILE A 67 -5.83 0.23 4.17
C ILE A 67 -6.74 1.42 4.44
N VAL A 68 -6.14 2.57 4.77
CA VAL A 68 -6.84 3.85 4.86
C VAL A 68 -5.92 4.99 4.42
N VAL A 69 -6.48 5.97 3.73
CA VAL A 69 -5.74 7.13 3.20
C VAL A 69 -6.32 8.40 3.80
N THR A 70 -5.46 9.34 4.18
CA THR A 70 -5.89 10.67 4.66
C THR A 70 -6.61 11.46 3.56
N ALA A 71 -7.49 12.38 3.93
CA ALA A 71 -8.30 13.12 2.96
C ALA A 71 -7.49 13.99 1.98
N ASP A 72 -6.28 14.40 2.38
CA ASP A 72 -5.30 15.11 1.54
C ASP A 72 -4.41 14.17 0.71
N GLU A 73 -4.59 12.86 0.87
CA GLU A 73 -3.85 11.79 0.19
C GLU A 73 -2.33 11.80 0.41
N GLN A 74 -1.86 12.47 1.47
CA GLN A 74 -0.43 12.52 1.78
C GLN A 74 0.03 11.31 2.61
N THR A 75 -0.88 10.67 3.35
CA THR A 75 -0.54 9.55 4.23
C THR A 75 -1.43 8.34 3.94
N LEU A 76 -0.79 7.18 3.78
CA LEU A 76 -1.43 5.87 3.70
C LEU A 76 -1.07 5.06 4.95
N TYR A 77 -2.06 4.50 5.63
CA TYR A 77 -1.87 3.50 6.67
C TYR A 77 -2.22 2.12 6.13
N VAL A 78 -1.37 1.15 6.43
CA VAL A 78 -1.51 -0.24 5.97
C VAL A 78 -1.38 -1.18 7.15
N ALA A 79 -2.40 -2.02 7.39
CA ALA A 79 -2.28 -3.16 8.28
C ALA A 79 -1.47 -4.26 7.58
N ASP A 80 -0.19 -4.34 7.91
CA ASP A 80 0.78 -5.28 7.35
C ASP A 80 0.82 -6.55 8.21
N THR A 81 -0.14 -7.43 7.95
CA THR A 81 -0.52 -8.53 8.85
C THR A 81 0.56 -9.57 9.07
N SER A 82 1.36 -9.91 8.04
CA SER A 82 2.48 -10.85 8.22
C SER A 82 3.61 -10.26 9.06
N ASN A 83 3.68 -8.93 9.14
CA ASN A 83 4.67 -8.18 9.91
C ASN A 83 4.11 -7.67 11.25
N ASN A 84 2.88 -8.07 11.62
CA ASN A 84 2.21 -7.70 12.88
C ASN A 84 2.27 -6.21 13.22
N CYS A 85 2.17 -5.35 12.21
CA CYS A 85 2.24 -3.91 12.39
C CYS A 85 1.27 -3.16 11.49
N VAL A 86 0.99 -1.92 11.88
CA VAL A 86 0.44 -0.89 11.02
C VAL A 86 1.60 -0.03 10.56
N LYS A 87 1.78 0.05 9.25
CA LYS A 87 2.78 0.92 8.62
C LYS A 87 2.14 2.22 8.15
N LYS A 88 2.86 3.31 8.32
CA LYS A 88 2.52 4.63 7.77
C LYS A 88 3.45 4.91 6.60
N PHE A 89 2.87 5.19 5.45
CA PHE A 89 3.58 5.58 4.23
C PHE A 89 3.29 7.03 3.89
N THR A 90 4.34 7.75 3.47
CA THR A 90 4.17 9.00 2.74
C THR A 90 3.91 8.68 1.27
N VAL A 91 2.73 9.03 0.78
CA VAL A 91 2.29 8.74 -0.59
C VAL A 91 3.21 9.45 -1.59
N GLY A 92 3.66 8.73 -2.62
CA GLY A 92 4.53 9.25 -3.67
C GLY A 92 6.04 9.11 -3.41
N ILE A 93 6.44 8.66 -2.22
CA ILE A 93 7.86 8.46 -1.86
C ILE A 93 8.18 6.98 -1.52
N ASP A 94 7.18 6.11 -1.33
CA ASP A 94 7.32 4.68 -0.95
C ASP A 94 8.27 4.43 0.24
N ILE A 95 8.20 5.31 1.24
CA ILE A 95 8.91 5.19 2.51
C ILE A 95 7.90 4.91 3.62
N ALA A 96 8.18 3.86 4.40
CA ALA A 96 7.35 3.41 5.51
C ALA A 96 8.01 3.69 6.87
N THR A 97 7.20 4.01 7.87
CA THR A 97 7.53 3.86 9.28
C THR A 97 6.53 2.92 9.96
N ILE A 98 6.92 2.29 11.06
CA ILE A 98 5.98 1.57 11.91
C ILE A 98 5.20 2.62 12.71
N PHE A 99 3.88 2.63 12.53
CA PHE A 99 2.97 3.52 13.26
C PHE A 99 2.49 2.89 14.56
N ALA A 100 2.17 1.61 14.50
CA ALA A 100 1.81 0.76 15.63
C ALA A 100 2.25 -0.67 15.31
N GLY A 101 2.64 -1.47 16.29
CA GLY A 101 3.33 -2.73 16.00
C GLY A 101 4.79 -2.69 16.44
N ASN A 102 5.40 -3.86 16.55
CA ASN A 102 6.82 -4.01 16.83
C ASN A 102 7.56 -4.55 15.61
N GLY A 103 6.84 -4.84 14.52
CA GLY A 103 7.43 -5.39 13.30
C GLY A 103 8.01 -6.79 13.49
N THR A 104 7.74 -7.45 14.63
CA THR A 104 8.21 -8.79 14.96
C THR A 104 7.03 -9.71 15.19
N VAL A 105 7.27 -11.02 15.16
CA VAL A 105 6.26 -12.04 15.54
C VAL A 105 6.08 -12.18 17.06
N ASP A 106 6.82 -11.39 17.84
CA ASP A 106 6.81 -11.48 19.30
C ASP A 106 5.71 -10.61 19.91
N SER A 107 5.08 -11.10 20.97
CA SER A 107 3.93 -10.48 21.64
C SER A 107 4.31 -9.35 22.63
N GLY A 108 5.45 -8.67 22.43
CA GLY A 108 5.88 -7.57 23.29
C GLY A 108 4.97 -6.33 23.17
N PRO A 109 4.76 -5.54 24.24
CA PRO A 109 3.86 -4.39 24.21
C PRO A 109 4.32 -3.36 23.16
N ASN A 110 3.44 -3.07 22.20
CA ASN A 110 3.70 -2.10 21.14
C ASN A 110 3.59 -0.67 21.65
N GLU A 111 4.64 0.11 21.48
CA GLU A 111 4.58 1.55 21.67
C GLU A 111 3.91 2.20 20.46
N LEU A 112 2.88 3.02 20.69
CA LEU A 112 2.46 4.01 19.71
C LEU A 112 3.63 4.98 19.57
N SER A 113 4.32 4.99 18.44
CA SER A 113 5.38 5.98 18.19
C SER A 113 4.75 7.36 18.33
N SER A 114 5.14 8.11 19.36
CA SER A 114 4.62 9.45 19.65
C SER A 114 4.73 10.33 18.40
N GLN A 115 3.60 10.93 18.00
CA GLN A 115 3.50 11.84 16.86
C GLN A 115 4.29 13.13 17.06
#